data_AF-A0A946QDX4-F1
#
_entry.id   AF-A0A946QDX4-F1
#
_cell.length_a   1.000
_cell.length_b   1.000
_cell.length_c   1.000
_cell.angle_alpha   90.00
_cell.angle_beta   90.00
_cell.angle_gamma   90.00
#
_symmetry.space_group_name_H-M   'P 1'
#
loop_
_entity.id
_entity.type
_entity.pdbx_description
1 polymer ?
#
loop_
_entity_poly.entity_id
_entity_poly.type
_entity_poly.pdbx_seq_one_letter_code
_entity_poly.pdbx_strand_id
1 'polypeptide(L)'
;MKLLEWEVSEDSYQEQINIPKKIQDLAKEEGISTEVKQKVVVEILNLNTGEAYSGRLAITGTQQLYLPVEIQKMLRGSGRIRIRLL
;
A
#
# COMPACT_ATOMS: atom_id res chain seq x y z
N MET A 1 -1.09 16.42 -9.36
CA MET A 1 -0.87 15.16 -8.65
C MET A 1 -1.59 15.22 -7.34
N LYS A 2 -2.76 14.57 -7.25
CA LYS A 2 -3.46 14.40 -5.97
C LYS A 2 -2.66 13.44 -5.09
N LEU A 3 -2.65 13.67 -3.78
CA LEU A 3 -2.00 12.77 -2.82
C LEU A 3 -2.87 11.51 -2.65
N LEU A 4 -2.38 10.38 -3.17
CA LEU A 4 -3.00 9.06 -3.02
C LEU A 4 -2.43 8.35 -1.79
N GLU A 5 -2.68 8.89 -0.60
CA GLU A 5 -2.15 8.36 0.65
C GLU A 5 -3.25 7.96 1.64
N TRP A 6 -2.99 6.90 2.41
CA TRP A 6 -3.83 6.48 3.52
C TRP A 6 -3.00 5.82 4.61
N GLU A 7 -3.56 5.76 5.81
CA GLU A 7 -2.94 5.13 6.96
C GLU A 7 -3.68 3.83 7.31
N VAL A 8 -2.92 2.82 7.70
CA VAL A 8 -3.44 1.51 8.12
C VAL A 8 -2.88 1.21 9.49
N SER A 9 -3.75 0.83 10.42
CA SER A 9 -3.33 0.26 11.70
C SER A 9 -3.05 -1.22 11.51
N GLU A 10 -1.78 -1.61 11.50
CA GLU A 10 -1.30 -2.95 11.25
C GLU A 10 -0.53 -3.45 12.46
N ASP A 11 -1.23 -4.18 13.34
CA ASP A 11 -0.64 -4.82 14.52
C ASP A 11 -0.29 -6.30 14.26
N SER A 12 -0.72 -6.86 13.12
CA SER A 12 -0.62 -8.28 12.80
C SER A 12 -0.04 -8.53 11.41
N TYR A 13 0.41 -9.76 11.18
CA TYR A 13 0.93 -10.20 9.88
C TYR A 13 -0.19 -10.18 8.82
N GLN A 14 -0.08 -9.32 7.81
CA GLN A 14 -0.95 -9.35 6.64
C GLN A 14 -0.14 -9.52 5.36
N GLU A 15 -0.61 -10.43 4.51
CA GLU A 15 -0.03 -10.65 3.17
C GLU A 15 -0.54 -9.64 2.15
N GLN A 16 -1.65 -8.96 2.46
CA GLN A 16 -2.35 -8.06 1.55
C GLN A 16 -2.93 -6.87 2.30
N ILE A 17 -2.80 -5.68 1.73
CA ILE A 17 -3.41 -4.46 2.27
C ILE A 17 -4.53 -3.98 1.36
N ASN A 18 -5.69 -3.73 1.94
CA ASN A 18 -6.82 -3.16 1.22
C ASN A 18 -6.53 -1.73 0.76
N ILE A 19 -6.74 -1.44 -0.53
CA ILE A 19 -6.71 -0.08 -1.05
C ILE A 19 -8.12 0.50 -0.86
N PRO A 20 -8.29 1.56 -0.04
CA PRO A 20 -9.61 2.14 0.20
C PRO A 20 -10.26 2.57 -1.11
N LYS A 21 -11.57 2.36 -1.27
CA LYS A 21 -12.32 2.70 -2.49
C LYS A 21 -12.07 4.15 -2.95
N LYS A 22 -12.02 5.10 -2.00
CA LYS A 22 -11.68 6.50 -2.26
C LYS A 22 -10.33 6.66 -2.97
N ILE A 23 -9.30 5.90 -2.55
CA ILE A 23 -7.98 5.93 -3.18
C ILE A 23 -8.03 5.28 -4.57
N GLN A 24 -8.82 4.23 -4.76
CA GLN A 24 -9.01 3.62 -6.07
C GLN A 24 -9.68 4.58 -7.07
N ASP A 25 -10.74 5.28 -6.63
CA ASP A 25 -11.42 6.29 -7.44
C ASP A 25 -10.47 7.44 -7.81
N LEU A 26 -9.70 7.94 -6.84
CA LEU A 26 -8.69 8.97 -7.07
C LEU A 26 -7.56 8.51 -8.00
N ALA A 27 -7.09 7.26 -7.84
CA ALA A 27 -6.06 6.68 -8.71
C ALA A 27 -6.56 6.58 -10.15
N LYS A 28 -7.82 6.19 -10.35
CA LYS A 28 -8.47 6.16 -11.66
C LYS A 28 -8.58 7.55 -12.29
N GLU A 29 -8.91 8.59 -11.50
CA GLU A 29 -8.92 9.98 -11.99
C GLU A 29 -7.53 10.45 -12.45
N GLU A 30 -6.45 10.01 -11.79
CA GLU A 30 -5.07 10.34 -12.14
C GLU A 30 -4.49 9.42 -13.25
N GLY A 31 -5.29 8.49 -13.78
CA GLY A 31 -4.86 7.55 -14.83
C GLY A 31 -3.99 6.39 -14.34
N ILE A 32 -3.94 6.16 -13.03
CA ILE A 32 -3.27 5.02 -12.42
C ILE A 32 -4.25 3.85 -12.38
N SER A 33 -4.05 2.86 -13.25
CA SER A 33 -4.84 1.63 -13.25
C SER A 33 -4.55 0.81 -11.99
N THR A 34 -5.49 0.82 -11.05
CA THR A 34 -5.52 -0.11 -9.90
C THR A 34 -6.12 -1.47 -10.27
N GLU A 35 -5.92 -1.90 -11.50
CA GLU A 35 -6.50 -3.13 -12.05
C GLU A 35 -5.69 -4.38 -11.67
N VAL A 36 -6.35 -5.53 -11.69
CA VAL A 36 -5.77 -6.83 -11.33
C VAL A 36 -4.52 -7.13 -12.16
N LYS A 37 -3.44 -7.60 -11.53
CA LYS A 37 -2.12 -7.91 -12.14
C LYS A 37 -1.30 -6.70 -12.60
N GLN A 38 -1.78 -5.47 -12.40
CA GLN A 38 -0.94 -4.29 -12.54
C GLN A 38 0.02 -4.16 -11.36
N LYS A 39 1.16 -3.52 -11.61
CA LYS A 39 2.10 -3.13 -10.56
C LYS A 39 2.06 -1.63 -10.41
N VAL A 40 1.78 -1.16 -9.20
CA VAL A 40 1.79 0.27 -8.86
C VAL A 40 3.03 0.60 -8.06
N VAL A 41 3.57 1.79 -8.28
CA VAL A 41 4.64 2.30 -7.43
C VAL A 41 4.00 2.70 -6.11
N VAL A 42 4.55 2.18 -5.02
CA VAL A 42 4.10 2.46 -3.67
C VAL A 42 5.26 2.92 -2.82
N GLU A 43 4.93 3.76 -1.85
CA GLU A 43 5.78 4.09 -0.72
C GLU A 43 5.04 3.69 0.55
N ILE A 44 5.69 2.89 1.39
CA ILE A 44 5.16 2.42 2.68
C ILE A 44 6.10 2.95 3.76
N LEU A 45 5.58 3.77 4.65
CA LEU A 45 6.29 4.34 5.78
C LEU A 45 5.74 3.73 7.08
N ASN A 46 6.62 3.12 7.86
CA ASN A 46 6.33 2.73 9.23
C ASN A 46 6.36 3.97 10.13
N LEU A 47 5.22 4.34 10.70
CA LEU A 47 5.13 5.56 11.52
C LEU A 47 5.72 5.37 12.92
N ASN A 48 5.94 4.13 13.36
CA ASN A 48 6.54 3.83 14.65
C ASN A 48 8.07 3.68 14.58
N THR A 49 8.61 2.99 13.55
CA THR A 49 10.06 2.81 13.41
C THR A 49 10.73 3.84 12.50
N GLY A 50 9.96 4.54 11.65
CA GLY A 50 10.48 5.45 10.63
C GLY A 50 11.06 4.75 9.41
N GLU A 51 11.03 3.41 9.35
CA GLU A 51 11.46 2.65 8.18
C GLU A 51 10.54 2.93 6.98
N ALA A 52 11.15 3.07 5.80
CA ALA A 52 10.42 3.31 4.56
C ALA A 52 10.79 2.26 3.52
N TYR A 53 9.78 1.81 2.79
CA TYR A 53 9.92 0.99 1.61
C TYR A 53 9.35 1.74 0.41
N SER A 54 10.10 1.79 -0.68
CA SER A 54 9.61 2.33 -1.96
C SER A 54 9.85 1.29 -3.05
N GLY A 55 8.81 0.93 -3.79
CA GLY A 55 8.92 -0.12 -4.78
C GLY A 55 7.64 -0.34 -5.58
N ARG A 56 7.63 -1.36 -6.44
CA ARG A 56 6.46 -1.73 -7.24
C ARG A 56 5.77 -2.93 -6.62
N LEU A 57 4.54 -2.74 -6.16
CA LEU A 57 3.72 -3.84 -5.63
C LEU A 57 2.61 -4.23 -6.58
N ALA A 58 2.30 -5.53 -6.60
CA ALA A 58 1.23 -6.07 -7.42
C ALA A 58 -0.12 -5.82 -6.78
N ILE A 59 -1.12 -5.50 -7.60
CA ILE A 59 -2.51 -5.43 -7.18
C ILE A 59 -3.18 -6.79 -7.42
N THR A 60 -3.79 -7.33 -6.36
CA THR A 60 -4.49 -8.61 -6.38
C THR A 60 -5.84 -8.51 -7.08
N GLY A 61 -6.47 -9.68 -7.34
CA GLY A 61 -7.82 -9.77 -7.91
C GLY A 61 -8.90 -9.00 -7.14
N THR A 62 -8.63 -8.71 -5.88
CA THR A 62 -9.52 -8.09 -4.90
C THR A 62 -9.17 -6.63 -4.62
N GLN A 63 -8.36 -5.97 -5.48
CA GLN A 63 -7.93 -4.57 -5.34
C GLN A 63 -7.11 -4.32 -4.06
N GLN A 64 -6.32 -5.31 -3.66
CA GLN A 64 -5.42 -5.22 -2.51
C GLN A 64 -3.97 -5.16 -3.00
N LEU A 65 -3.10 -4.49 -2.25
CA LEU A 65 -1.66 -4.53 -2.49
C LEU A 65 -1.11 -5.83 -1.92
N TYR A 66 -0.47 -6.63 -2.77
CA TYR A 66 0.29 -7.78 -2.30
C TYR A 66 1.60 -7.33 -1.65
N LEU A 67 1.84 -7.74 -0.42
CA LEU A 67 3.05 -7.46 0.33
C LEU A 67 4.04 -8.63 0.21
N PRO A 68 5.26 -8.42 -0.31
CA PRO A 68 6.34 -9.40 -0.22
C PRO A 68 6.76 -9.64 1.24
N VAL A 69 7.31 -10.83 1.52
CA VAL A 69 7.72 -11.27 2.86
C VAL A 69 8.64 -10.26 3.57
N GLU A 70 9.51 -9.57 2.83
CA GLU A 70 10.41 -8.54 3.37
C GLU A 70 9.64 -7.36 3.97
N ILE A 71 8.60 -6.88 3.27
CA ILE A 71 7.73 -5.81 3.77
C ILE A 71 6.90 -6.34 4.93
N GLN A 72 6.36 -7.55 4.85
CA GLN A 72 5.59 -8.12 5.96
C GLN A 72 6.40 -8.20 7.26
N LYS A 73 7.71 -8.48 7.16
CA LYS A 73 8.63 -8.43 8.33
C LYS A 73 8.82 -7.01 8.84
N MET A 74 9.02 -6.04 7.95
CA MET A 74 9.13 -4.61 8.29
C MET A 74 7.85 -4.11 8.99
N LEU A 75 6.66 -4.53 8.53
CA LEU A 75 5.38 -4.08 9.06
C LEU A 75 4.98 -4.82 10.36
N ARG A 76 5.68 -5.89 10.73
CA ARG A 76 5.34 -6.69 11.92
C ARG A 76 5.54 -5.88 13.20
N GLY A 77 4.49 -5.74 14.00
CA GLY A 77 4.54 -4.96 15.24
C GLY A 77 4.66 -3.45 15.00
N SER A 78 4.42 -3.00 13.77
CA SER A 78 4.55 -1.60 13.40
C SER A 78 3.41 -0.74 13.89
N GLY A 79 2.25 -1.32 14.21
CA GLY A 79 1.08 -0.65 14.78
C GLY A 79 0.39 0.30 13.80
N ARG A 80 1.12 1.21 13.15
CA ARG A 80 0.63 2.17 12.15
C ARG A 80 1.60 2.35 11.00
N ILE A 81 1.06 2.27 9.80
CA ILE A 81 1.81 2.43 8.56
C ILE A 81 1.08 3.42 7.66
N ARG A 82 1.83 4.17 6.87
CA ARG A 82 1.30 5.08 5.85
C ARG A 82 1.68 4.55 4.48
N ILE A 83 0.72 4.50 3.58
CA ILE A 83 0.90 3.99 2.23
C ILE A 83 0.54 5.10 1.25
N ARG A 84 1.39 5.28 0.25
CA ARG A 84 1.21 6.25 -0.81
C ARG A 84 1.37 5.58 -2.16
N LEU A 85 0.43 5.81 -3.08
CA LEU A 85 0.60 5.46 -4.49
C LEU A 85 1.26 6.62 -5.23
N LEU A 86 2.20 6.31 -6.12
CA LEU A 86 2.94 7.26 -6.96
C LEU A 86 2.60 7.07 -8.44
#